data_AF-A0AAV4JR69-F1
#
_entry.id   AF-A0AAV4JR69-F1
#
_cell.length_a   1.000
_cell.length_b   1.000
_cell.length_c   1.000
_cell.angle_alpha   90.00
_cell.angle_beta   90.00
_cell.angle_gamma   90.00
#
_symmetry.space_group_name_H-M   'P 1'
#
loop_
_entity.id
_entity.type
_entity.pdbx_description
1 polymer ?
#
loop_
_entity_poly.entity_id
_entity_poly.type
_entity_poly.pdbx_seq_one_letter_code
_entity_poly.pdbx_strand_id
1 'polypeptide(L)'
;MPFLHCFHLQSDIYAIGVSLWLVMSSDSPGENVDYQSRVRTATGLRMSRSLRSALEQLLEPDPAKRPTAAEAAELLHLASVD
;
A
#
# COMPACT_ATOMS: atom_id res chain seq x y z
N MET A 1 -4.96 -27.73 -3.76
CA MET A 1 -5.36 -26.74 -2.74
C MET A 1 -4.98 -25.34 -3.23
N PRO A 2 -5.80 -24.65 -4.04
CA PRO A 2 -5.42 -23.39 -4.70
C PRO A 2 -5.47 -22.14 -3.79
N PHE A 3 -6.09 -22.22 -2.61
CA PHE A 3 -6.34 -21.04 -1.76
C PHE A 3 -5.09 -20.46 -1.07
N LEU A 4 -4.05 -21.27 -0.82
CA LEU A 4 -2.82 -20.80 -0.16
C LEU A 4 -1.96 -19.90 -1.07
N HIS A 5 -2.05 -20.07 -2.39
CA HIS A 5 -1.23 -19.32 -3.33
C HIS A 5 -1.68 -17.84 -3.48
N CYS A 6 -2.98 -17.56 -3.33
CA CYS A 6 -3.49 -16.19 -3.37
C CYS A 6 -3.16 -15.37 -2.11
N PHE A 7 -3.02 -16.03 -0.95
CA PHE A 7 -2.74 -15.32 0.30
C PHE A 7 -1.34 -14.72 0.34
N HIS A 8 -0.36 -15.39 -0.27
CA HIS A 8 1.00 -14.87 -0.39
C HIS A 8 1.05 -13.64 -1.29
N LEU A 9 0.40 -13.70 -2.47
CA LEU A 9 0.36 -12.58 -3.40
C LEU A 9 -0.23 -11.32 -2.76
N GLN A 10 -1.33 -11.44 -2.01
CA GLN A 10 -1.93 -10.29 -1.34
C GLN A 10 -1.11 -9.77 -0.16
N SER A 11 -0.28 -10.63 0.44
CA SER A 11 0.68 -10.21 1.46
C SER A 11 1.82 -9.40 0.83
N ASP A 12 2.27 -9.78 -0.37
CA ASP A 12 3.30 -9.04 -1.12
C ASP A 12 2.81 -7.64 -1.51
N ILE A 13 1.55 -7.50 -1.95
CA ILE A 13 0.95 -6.20 -2.27
C ILE A 13 0.95 -5.27 -1.05
N TYR A 14 0.58 -5.81 0.11
CA TYR A 14 0.61 -5.05 1.35
C TYR A 14 2.04 -4.66 1.74
N ALA A 15 3.00 -5.59 1.63
CA ALA A 15 4.40 -5.34 1.93
C ALA A 15 5.01 -4.26 1.02
N ILE A 16 4.61 -4.20 -0.25
CA ILE A 16 4.97 -3.11 -1.18
C ILE A 16 4.41 -1.78 -0.66
N GLY A 17 3.14 -1.75 -0.26
CA GLY A 17 2.50 -0.54 0.31
C GLY A 17 3.22 -0.03 1.56
N VAL A 18 3.57 -0.94 2.48
CA VAL A 18 4.34 -0.60 3.70
C VAL A 18 5.72 -0.08 3.33
N SER A 19 6.43 -0.75 2.43
CA SER A 19 7.78 -0.36 2.00
C SER A 19 7.78 1.04 1.39
N LEU A 20 6.81 1.32 0.52
CA LEU A 20 6.65 2.63 -0.10
C LEU A 20 6.35 3.72 0.94
N TRP A 21 5.45 3.43 1.89
CA TRP A 21 5.18 4.34 3.00
C TRP A 21 6.46 4.66 3.80
N LEU A 22 7.26 3.65 4.18
CA LEU A 22 8.49 3.84 4.96
C LEU A 22 9.52 4.68 4.19
N VAL A 23 9.69 4.43 2.90
CA VAL A 23 10.58 5.23 2.03
C VAL A 23 10.15 6.70 2.01
N MET A 24 8.85 6.96 1.88
CA MET A 24 8.35 8.34 1.81
C MET A 24 8.39 9.05 3.15
N SER A 25 7.99 8.36 4.22
CA SER A 25 7.88 8.93 5.57
C SER A 25 9.22 9.06 6.29
N SER A 26 10.25 8.37 5.82
CA SER A 26 11.51 8.16 6.57
C SER A 26 11.25 7.56 7.96
N ASP A 27 10.12 6.89 8.13
CA ASP A 27 9.70 6.23 9.36
C ASP A 27 10.33 4.84 9.46
N SER A 28 10.35 4.28 10.66
CA SER A 28 10.82 2.91 10.90
C SER A 28 9.67 1.91 10.89
N PRO A 29 9.86 0.69 10.38
CA PRO A 29 8.84 -0.35 10.48
C PRO A 29 8.53 -0.64 11.95
N GLY A 30 7.25 -0.63 12.31
CA GLY A 30 6.77 -1.01 13.64
C GLY A 30 5.90 -2.25 13.60
N GLU A 31 5.88 -2.99 14.71
CA GLU A 31 4.96 -4.11 14.92
C GLU A 31 3.54 -3.60 15.23
N ASN A 32 2.52 -4.32 14.74
CA ASN A 32 1.11 -4.01 14.97
C ASN A 32 0.69 -2.58 14.55
N VAL A 33 1.35 -2.04 13.53
CA VAL A 33 1.06 -0.71 13.00
C VAL A 33 -0.06 -0.77 11.96
N ASP A 34 -1.08 0.05 12.14
CA ASP A 34 -2.08 0.33 11.10
C ASP A 34 -1.53 1.38 10.13
N TYR A 35 -0.86 0.88 9.09
CA TYR A 35 -0.28 1.73 8.05
C TYR A 35 -1.35 2.45 7.21
N GLN A 36 -2.55 1.89 7.02
CA GLN A 36 -3.61 2.55 6.26
C GLN A 36 -4.07 3.82 6.99
N SER A 37 -4.28 3.73 8.30
CA SER A 37 -4.60 4.90 9.13
C SER A 37 -3.47 5.91 9.14
N ARG A 38 -2.19 5.47 9.21
CA ARG A 38 -1.05 6.39 9.13
C ARG A 38 -1.05 7.19 7.83
N VAL A 39 -1.31 6.55 6.69
CA VAL A 39 -1.45 7.22 5.39
C VAL A 39 -2.57 8.27 5.44
N ARG A 40 -3.73 7.95 6.00
CA ARG A 40 -4.87 8.88 6.08
C ARG A 40 -4.58 10.10 6.95
N THR A 41 -3.93 9.89 8.09
CA THR A 41 -3.63 10.96 9.06
C THR A 41 -2.36 11.75 8.73
N ALA A 42 -1.61 11.36 7.70
CA ALA A 42 -0.35 11.98 7.33
C ALA A 42 -0.52 13.44 6.89
N THR A 43 -0.21 14.39 7.78
CA THR A 43 -0.17 15.84 7.51
C THR A 43 1.27 16.31 7.51
N GLY A 44 1.94 16.34 6.36
CA GLY A 44 3.35 16.77 6.26
C GLY A 44 4.17 16.05 5.22
N LEU A 45 3.68 14.90 4.74
CA LEU A 45 4.28 14.19 3.62
C LEU A 45 3.86 14.81 2.29
N ARG A 46 4.84 15.25 1.50
CA ARG A 46 4.63 15.65 0.10
C ARG A 46 4.28 14.40 -0.71
N MET A 47 2.99 14.25 -1.00
CA MET A 47 2.41 13.10 -1.68
C MET A 47 1.25 13.60 -2.53
N SER A 48 1.20 13.21 -3.81
CA SER A 48 0.06 13.51 -4.67
C SER A 48 -1.20 12.80 -4.15
N ARG A 49 -2.39 13.32 -4.49
CA ARG A 49 -3.65 12.67 -4.07
C ARG A 49 -3.76 11.25 -4.61
N SER A 50 -3.28 11.03 -5.83
CA SER A 50 -3.28 9.73 -6.49
C SER A 50 -2.35 8.74 -5.80
N LEU A 51 -1.15 9.17 -5.41
CA LEU A 51 -0.23 8.33 -4.63
C LEU A 51 -0.79 7.96 -3.26
N ARG A 52 -1.47 8.90 -2.59
CA ARG A 52 -2.17 8.62 -1.34
C ARG A 52 -3.26 7.57 -1.52
N SER A 53 -4.11 7.75 -2.53
CA SER A 53 -5.18 6.82 -2.85
C SER A 53 -4.65 5.43 -3.19
N ALA A 54 -3.56 5.35 -3.97
CA ALA A 54 -2.90 4.10 -4.29
C ALA A 54 -2.39 3.41 -3.01
N LEU A 55 -1.68 4.13 -2.14
CA LEU A 55 -1.19 3.60 -0.86
C LEU A 55 -2.33 3.07 0.02
N GLU A 56 -3.45 3.79 0.12
CA GLU A 56 -4.61 3.35 0.90
C GLU A 56 -5.22 2.03 0.38
N GLN A 57 -5.21 1.81 -0.94
CA GLN A 57 -5.70 0.59 -1.57
C GLN A 57 -4.72 -0.59 -1.38
N LEU A 58 -3.42 -0.35 -1.53
CA LEU A 58 -2.40 -1.38 -1.28
C LEU A 58 -2.38 -1.83 0.19
N LEU A 59 -2.65 -0.90 1.11
CA LEU A 59 -2.67 -1.13 2.56
C LEU A 59 -4.05 -1.53 3.11
N GLU A 60 -5.00 -1.92 2.25
CA GLU A 60 -6.32 -2.36 2.68
C GLU A 60 -6.21 -3.55 3.67
N PRO A 61 -6.82 -3.46 4.87
CA PRO A 61 -6.70 -4.53 5.87
C PRO A 61 -7.24 -5.88 5.39
N ASP A 62 -8.29 -5.88 4.58
CA ASP A 62 -8.88 -7.08 3.99
C ASP A 62 -8.11 -7.51 2.72
N PRO A 63 -7.38 -8.65 2.71
CA PRO A 63 -6.62 -9.11 1.55
C PRO A 63 -7.49 -9.35 0.31
N ALA A 64 -8.78 -9.63 0.47
CA ALA A 64 -9.69 -9.86 -0.66
C ALA A 64 -10.11 -8.56 -1.36
N LYS A 65 -9.91 -7.40 -0.73
CA LYS A 65 -10.22 -6.08 -1.28
C LYS A 65 -8.99 -5.36 -1.83
N ARG A 66 -7.79 -5.90 -1.59
CA ARG A 66 -6.56 -5.39 -2.16
C ARG A 66 -6.53 -5.62 -3.67
N PRO A 67 -5.90 -4.71 -4.43
CA PRO A 67 -5.73 -4.89 -5.87
C PRO A 67 -4.86 -6.13 -6.17
N THR A 68 -5.02 -6.65 -7.37
CA THR A 68 -4.07 -7.61 -7.95
C THR A 68 -2.72 -6.93 -8.21
N ALA A 69 -1.67 -7.73 -8.46
CA ALA A 69 -0.35 -7.18 -8.79
C ALA A 69 -0.36 -6.29 -10.05
N ALA A 70 -1.17 -6.64 -11.05
CA ALA A 70 -1.30 -5.84 -12.27
C ALA A 70 -1.97 -4.49 -11.98
N GLU A 71 -3.08 -4.49 -11.23
CA GLU A 71 -3.79 -3.28 -10.83
C GLU A 71 -2.93 -2.40 -9.91
N ALA A 72 -2.18 -3.00 -8.97
CA ALA A 72 -1.27 -2.27 -8.10
C ALA A 72 -0.16 -1.56 -8.90
N ALA A 73 0.41 -2.22 -9.91
CA ALA A 73 1.41 -1.61 -10.78
C ALA A 73 0.84 -0.44 -11.58
N GLU A 74 -0.40 -0.57 -12.09
CA GLU A 74 -1.09 0.49 -12.81
C GLU A 74 -1.40 1.70 -11.90
N LEU A 75 -1.92 1.46 -10.70
CA LEU A 75 -2.18 2.49 -9.70
C LEU A 75 -0.90 3.28 -9.37
N LEU A 76 0.22 2.58 -9.15
CA LEU A 76 1.51 3.21 -8.86
C LEU A 76 2.07 3.96 -10.06
N HIS A 77 1.90 3.45 -11.28
CA HIS A 77 2.31 4.13 -12.50
C HIS A 77 1.55 5.46 -12.68
N LEU A 78 0.22 5.43 -12.58
CA LEU A 78 -0.62 6.63 -12.70
C LEU A 78 -0.29 7.65 -11.60
N ALA A 79 -0.04 7.18 -10.37
CA ALA A 79 0.32 8.03 -9.25
C ALA A 79 1.69 8.71 -9.40
N SER A 80 2.59 8.19 -10.25
CA SER A 80 3.93 8.73 -10.48
C SER A 80 3.99 9.88 -11.50
N VAL A 81 2.90 10.08 -12.25
CA VAL A 81 2.80 11.09 -13.33
C VAL A 81 2.12 12.39 -12.84
N ASP A 82 1.55 12.37 -11.63
CA ASP A 82 0.97 13.53 -10.91
C ASP A 82 2.01 14.34 -10.11
#